data_AF-A0A9D2NUG2-F1
#
_entry.id   AF-A0A9D2NUG2-F1
#
_cell.length_a   1.000
_cell.length_b   1.000
_cell.length_c   1.000
_cell.angle_alpha   90.00
_cell.angle_beta   90.00
_cell.angle_gamma   90.00
#
_symmetry.space_group_name_H-M   'P 1'
#
loop_
_entity.id
_entity.type
_entity.pdbx_description
1 polymer ?
#
loop_
_entity_poly.entity_id
_entity_poly.type
_entity_poly.pdbx_seq_one_letter_code
_entity_poly.pdbx_strand_id
1 'polypeptide(L)'
;MEHTEAKQAMKELTMMLIYLSRYCEQEEFAESECVYAWKSYDPHVLNELNDEDLIRQGSRKSRRVYLSETGKAHAKSLLKKYDIGDWK
;
A
#
# COMPACT_ATOMS: atom_id res chain seq x y z
N MET A 1 -12.61 -19.13 4.07
CA MET A 1 -11.24 -18.69 3.72
C MET A 1 -10.28 -19.75 4.21
N GLU A 2 -9.31 -20.13 3.38
CA GLU A 2 -8.20 -20.97 3.84
C GLU A 2 -7.37 -20.24 4.90
N HIS A 3 -6.73 -21.01 5.77
CA HIS A 3 -5.82 -20.48 6.79
C HIS A 3 -4.69 -19.69 6.10
N THR A 4 -4.61 -18.39 6.36
CA THR A 4 -3.51 -17.55 5.86
C THR A 4 -2.43 -17.52 6.92
N GLU A 5 -1.22 -17.95 6.57
CA GLU A 5 -0.08 -17.90 7.48
C GLU A 5 0.19 -16.47 7.98
N ALA A 6 0.66 -16.34 9.22
CA ALA A 6 0.81 -15.03 9.87
C ALA A 6 1.70 -14.07 9.08
N LYS A 7 2.78 -14.57 8.44
CA LYS A 7 3.66 -13.75 7.60
C LYS A 7 2.92 -13.19 6.38
N GLN A 8 2.13 -14.03 5.72
CA GLN A 8 1.33 -13.61 4.56
C GLN A 8 0.24 -12.63 4.99
N ALA A 9 -0.43 -12.90 6.11
CA ALA A 9 -1.45 -12.00 6.67
C ALA A 9 -0.87 -10.61 6.99
N MET A 10 0.32 -10.54 7.61
CA MET A 10 1.01 -9.27 7.89
C MET A 10 1.28 -8.46 6.63
N LYS A 11 1.72 -9.14 5.56
CA LYS A 11 1.98 -8.50 4.27
C LYS A 11 0.70 -7.99 3.60
N GLU A 12 -0.34 -8.81 3.56
CA GLU A 12 -1.63 -8.45 2.95
C GLU A 12 -2.29 -7.29 3.72
N LEU A 13 -2.30 -7.34 5.05
CA LEU A 13 -2.82 -6.27 5.90
C LEU A 13 -2.03 -4.97 5.69
N THR A 14 -0.70 -5.04 5.63
CA THR A 14 0.15 -3.88 5.37
C THR A 14 -0.17 -3.26 4.00
N MET A 15 -0.32 -4.06 2.95
CA MET A 15 -0.67 -3.57 1.62
C MET A 15 -2.04 -2.87 1.60
N MET A 16 -3.05 -3.48 2.25
CA MET A 16 -4.38 -2.87 2.37
C MET A 16 -4.35 -1.57 3.18
N LEU A 17 -3.60 -1.52 4.29
CA LEU A 17 -3.45 -0.31 5.10
C LEU A 17 -2.73 0.80 4.34
N ILE A 18 -1.66 0.49 3.61
CA ILE A 18 -0.96 1.43 2.71
C ILE A 18 -1.95 2.02 1.70
N TYR A 19 -2.78 1.18 1.08
CA TYR A 19 -3.78 1.62 0.11
C TYR A 19 -4.91 2.45 0.73
N LEU A 20 -5.45 2.04 1.88
CA LEU A 20 -6.55 2.75 2.54
C LEU A 20 -6.09 4.04 3.23
N SER A 21 -4.81 4.14 3.63
CA SER A 21 -4.22 5.36 4.21
C SER A 21 -3.57 6.27 3.16
N ARG A 22 -3.81 6.01 1.87
CA ARG A 22 -3.26 6.80 0.77
C ARG A 22 -3.78 8.24 0.81
N TYR A 23 -2.93 9.19 0.46
CA TYR A 23 -3.25 10.62 0.39
C TYR A 23 -2.67 11.24 -0.89
N CYS A 24 -3.27 12.36 -1.28
CA CYS A 24 -2.84 13.21 -2.37
C CYS A 24 -1.85 14.26 -1.82
N GLU A 25 -0.81 14.60 -2.57
CA GLU A 25 0.09 15.70 -2.19
C GLU A 25 -0.66 17.03 -2.35
N GLN A 26 -0.69 17.87 -1.31
CA GLN A 26 -1.56 19.05 -1.23
C GLN A 26 -1.15 20.21 -2.16
N GLU A 27 0.05 20.18 -2.75
CA GLU A 27 0.64 21.41 -3.32
C GLU A 27 0.57 21.58 -4.84
N GLU A 28 0.31 20.55 -5.64
CA GLU A 28 0.26 20.73 -7.10
C GLU A 28 -0.89 19.93 -7.71
N PHE A 29 -1.91 20.66 -8.18
CA PHE A 29 -3.05 20.21 -8.99
C PHE A 29 -4.16 19.41 -8.28
N ALA A 30 -5.39 19.95 -8.39
CA ALA A 30 -6.64 19.37 -7.89
C ALA A 30 -7.03 18.02 -8.54
N GLU A 31 -6.21 17.51 -9.46
CA GLU A 31 -6.38 16.22 -10.16
C GLU A 31 -5.30 15.19 -9.77
N SER A 32 -4.43 15.51 -8.81
CA SER A 32 -3.35 14.61 -8.40
C SER A 32 -3.90 13.32 -7.81
N GLU A 33 -3.56 12.19 -8.42
CA GLU A 33 -3.95 10.88 -7.90
C GLU A 33 -3.40 10.67 -6.48
N CYS A 34 -4.26 10.21 -5.56
CA CYS A 34 -3.83 9.86 -4.20
C CYS A 34 -2.99 8.59 -4.24
N VAL A 35 -1.68 8.75 -4.38
CA VAL A 35 -0.70 7.67 -4.60
C VAL A 35 0.31 7.53 -3.47
N TYR A 36 0.32 8.43 -2.48
CA TYR A 36 1.30 8.40 -1.39
C TYR A 36 0.71 7.82 -0.11
N ALA A 37 1.54 7.12 0.67
CA ALA A 37 1.21 6.70 2.03
C ALA A 37 2.42 6.89 2.95
N TRP A 38 2.19 6.88 4.27
CA TRP A 38 3.27 6.99 5.25
C TRP A 38 4.07 5.68 5.38
N LYS A 39 5.40 5.82 5.53
CA LYS A 39 6.34 4.71 5.71
C LYS A 39 6.45 4.31 7.19
N SER A 40 5.35 3.87 7.79
CA SER A 40 5.26 3.56 9.23
C SER A 40 5.15 2.06 9.56
N TYR A 41 5.16 1.20 8.54
CA TYR A 41 4.96 -0.24 8.67
C TYR A 41 6.27 -1.01 8.87
N ASP A 42 6.16 -2.32 9.10
CA ASP A 42 7.31 -3.21 9.27
C ASP A 42 8.31 -3.08 8.10
N PRO A 43 9.61 -2.79 8.35
CA PRO A 43 10.58 -2.56 7.29
C PRO A 43 10.82 -3.77 6.38
N HIS A 44 10.70 -4.99 6.89
CA HIS A 44 10.89 -6.20 6.09
C HIS A 44 9.73 -6.37 5.11
N VAL A 45 8.49 -6.18 5.58
CA VAL A 45 7.30 -6.18 4.72
C VAL A 45 7.39 -5.07 3.66
N LEU A 46 7.80 -3.87 4.05
CA LEU A 46 7.97 -2.77 3.09
C LEU A 46 9.03 -3.07 2.03
N ASN A 47 10.10 -3.79 2.39
CA ASN A 47 11.10 -4.22 1.42
C ASN A 47 10.53 -5.28 0.47
N GLU A 48 9.84 -6.29 0.97
CA GLU A 48 9.17 -7.30 0.12
C GLU A 48 8.19 -6.65 -0.87
N LEU A 49 7.34 -5.73 -0.40
CA LEU A 49 6.39 -5.01 -1.26
C LEU A 49 7.10 -4.12 -2.30
N ASN A 50 8.27 -3.58 -1.96
CA ASN A 50 9.07 -2.77 -2.87
C ASN A 50 9.78 -3.64 -3.93
N ASP A 51 10.29 -4.79 -3.53
CA ASP A 51 10.95 -5.75 -4.42
C ASP A 51 9.96 -6.36 -5.43
N GLU A 52 8.68 -6.43 -5.05
CA GLU A 52 7.56 -6.85 -5.92
C GLU A 52 6.97 -5.70 -6.79
N ASP A 53 7.58 -4.50 -6.76
CA ASP A 53 7.10 -3.29 -7.44
C ASP A 53 5.64 -2.93 -7.08
N LEU A 54 5.16 -3.30 -5.89
CA LEU A 54 3.84 -2.89 -5.38
C LEU A 54 3.88 -1.51 -4.74
N ILE A 55 5.03 -1.15 -4.16
CA ILE A 55 5.29 0.19 -3.62
C ILE A 55 6.70 0.64 -4.01
N ARG A 56 6.96 1.95 -3.90
CA ARG A 56 8.30 2.52 -4.02
C ARG A 56 8.62 3.35 -2.79
N GLN A 57 9.65 2.97 -2.06
CA GLN A 57 9.99 3.62 -0.78
C GLN A 57 10.79 4.92 -0.94
N GLY A 58 11.32 5.20 -2.14
CA GLY A 58 12.22 6.33 -2.37
C GLY A 58 13.54 6.20 -1.60
N SER A 59 14.13 7.34 -1.20
CA SER A 59 15.39 7.35 -0.46
C SER A 59 15.22 6.81 0.97
N ARG A 60 16.33 6.38 1.60
CA ARG A 60 16.32 5.90 2.99
C ARG A 60 15.80 6.93 4.00
N LYS A 61 15.88 8.23 3.70
CA LYS A 61 15.37 9.32 4.54
C LYS A 61 13.91 9.69 4.25
N SER A 62 13.32 9.13 3.19
CA SER A 62 11.91 9.36 2.85
C SER A 62 10.99 8.86 3.95
N ARG A 63 9.97 9.65 4.26
CA ARG A 63 8.88 9.27 5.18
C ARG A 63 7.66 8.71 4.46
N ARG A 64 7.68 8.69 3.13
CA ARG A 64 6.56 8.30 2.28
C ARG A 64 6.92 7.11 1.40
N VAL A 65 5.90 6.34 1.07
CA VAL A 65 5.91 5.33 0.02
C VAL A 65 4.96 5.76 -1.09
N TYR A 66 5.30 5.42 -2.33
CA TYR A 66 4.45 5.62 -3.50
C TYR A 66 3.81 4.27 -3.88
N LEU A 67 2.49 4.23 -4.08
CA LEU A 67 1.82 3.06 -4.64
C LEU A 67 1.97 3.04 -6.16
N SER A 68 2.45 1.92 -6.68
CA SER A 68 2.41 1.65 -8.12
C SER A 68 0.99 1.24 -8.57
N GLU A 69 0.77 1.21 -9.89
CA GLU A 69 -0.49 0.71 -10.47
C GLU A 69 -0.73 -0.77 -10.13
N THR A 70 0.33 -1.58 -10.16
CA THR A 70 0.30 -2.99 -9.73
C THR A 70 -0.05 -3.11 -8.25
N GLY A 71 0.52 -2.24 -7.41
CA GLY A 71 0.18 -2.10 -5.99
C GLY A 71 -1.30 -1.78 -5.77
N LYS A 72 -1.84 -0.78 -6.46
CA LYS A 72 -3.26 -0.40 -6.38
C LYS A 72 -4.16 -1.58 -6.78
N ALA A 73 -3.86 -2.25 -7.88
CA ALA A 73 -4.64 -3.40 -8.35
C ALA A 73 -4.59 -4.57 -7.35
N HIS A 74 -3.42 -4.86 -6.80
CA HIS A 74 -3.24 -5.90 -5.79
C HIS A 74 -3.96 -5.56 -4.49
N ALA A 75 -3.89 -4.31 -4.02
CA ALA A 75 -4.63 -3.88 -2.83
C ALA A 75 -6.15 -4.04 -3.03
N LYS A 76 -6.68 -3.65 -4.19
CA LYS A 76 -8.11 -3.84 -4.51
C LYS A 76 -8.52 -5.31 -4.53
N SER A 77 -7.67 -6.21 -5.02
CA SER A 77 -7.96 -7.64 -4.99
C SER A 77 -7.99 -8.19 -3.56
N LEU A 78 -7.09 -7.70 -2.69
CA LEU A 78 -7.10 -8.02 -1.26
C LEU A 78 -8.34 -7.47 -0.55
N LEU A 79 -8.73 -6.22 -0.79
CA LEU A 79 -9.96 -5.66 -0.24
C LEU A 79 -11.17 -6.53 -0.60
N LYS A 80 -11.25 -7.00 -1.85
CA LYS A 80 -12.29 -7.96 -2.28
C LYS A 80 -12.18 -9.32 -1.59
N LYS A 81 -10.96 -9.85 -1.41
CA LYS A 81 -10.71 -11.12 -0.70
C LYS A 81 -11.24 -11.09 0.74
N TYR A 82 -11.11 -9.94 1.41
CA TYR A 82 -11.52 -9.73 2.80
C TYR A 82 -12.90 -9.07 2.96
N ASP A 83 -13.62 -8.81 1.87
CA ASP A 83 -14.92 -8.12 1.85
C ASP A 83 -14.88 -6.73 2.53
N ILE A 84 -13.85 -5.95 2.21
CA ILE A 84 -13.63 -4.58 2.73
C ILE A 84 -13.95 -3.56 1.64
N GLY A 85 -14.71 -2.51 1.97
CA GLY A 85 -15.02 -1.41 1.06
C GLY A 85 -13.83 -0.46 0.83
N ASP A 86 -13.75 0.11 -0.39
CA ASP A 86 -12.82 1.20 -0.72
C ASP A 86 -13.48 2.57 -0.46
N TRP A 87 -12.65 3.62 -0.40
CA TRP A 87 -13.08 5.00 -0.36
C TRP A 87 -13.85 5.36 -1.65
N LYS A 88 -14.98 6.03 -1.51
CA LYS A 88 -15.84 6.50 -2.62
C LYS A 88 -15.28 7.76 -3.28
#